data_AF-A0A495YGC1-F1
#
_entry.id   AF-A0A495YGC1-F1
#
_cell.length_a   1.000
_cell.length_b   1.000
_cell.length_c   1.000
_cell.angle_alpha   90.00
_cell.angle_beta   90.00
_cell.angle_gamma   90.00
#
_symmetry.space_group_name_H-M   'P 1'
#
loop_
_entity.id
_entity.type
_entity.pdbx_description
1 polymer ?
#
loop_
_entity_poly.entity_id
_entity_poly.type
_entity_poly.pdbx_seq_one_letter_code
_entity_poly.pdbx_strand_id
1 'polypeptide(L)'
;MKKLASLLFCFSLLACAAQSHADCVHAPFHAKFQDADGEVGPFGNMKFSLIRVSDGAVVYQGTTDERGQAEWRDACRGEQYRIRQDGLMGE
;
A
#
# COMPACT_ATOMS: atom_id res chain seq x y z
N MET A 1 -12.22 58.29 7.14
CA MET A 1 -12.37 57.65 5.81
C MET A 1 -11.13 58.02 4.99
N LYS A 2 -10.29 57.18 4.39
CA LYS A 2 -10.28 55.77 3.96
C LYS A 2 -8.88 55.23 4.25
N LYS A 3 -8.73 54.05 4.85
CA LYS A 3 -7.46 53.31 4.84
C LYS A 3 -7.49 52.38 3.63
N LEU A 4 -6.49 52.55 2.77
CA LEU A 4 -6.28 51.78 1.55
C LEU A 4 -6.02 50.32 1.86
N ALA A 5 -6.58 49.48 1.00
CA ALA A 5 -6.45 48.03 0.94
C ALA A 5 -5.03 47.58 0.55
N SER A 6 -4.85 46.26 0.54
CA SER A 6 -3.63 45.49 0.19
C SER A 6 -2.73 45.29 1.42
N LEU A 7 -2.36 44.07 1.83
CA LEU A 7 -2.04 42.88 1.05
C LEU A 7 -2.37 41.61 1.84
N LEU A 8 -3.07 40.68 1.18
CA LEU A 8 -2.61 39.30 0.97
C LEU A 8 -1.80 38.67 2.11
N PHE A 9 -2.46 38.24 3.19
CA PHE A 9 -1.94 37.15 4.01
C PHE A 9 -2.40 35.80 3.43
N CYS A 10 -1.92 35.53 2.22
CA CYS A 10 -1.75 34.15 1.73
C CYS A 10 -0.57 33.55 2.51
N PHE A 11 -0.79 33.10 3.74
CA PHE A 11 0.16 32.24 4.43
C PHE A 11 -0.35 30.80 4.38
N SER A 12 -0.09 30.19 3.23
CA SER A 12 0.68 28.95 3.17
C SER A 12 0.27 27.85 4.15
N LEU A 13 -0.99 27.39 4.09
CA LEU A 13 -1.30 26.02 4.48
C LEU A 13 -0.93 25.05 3.33
N LEU A 14 0.25 25.23 2.73
CA LEU A 14 0.99 24.10 2.19
C LEU A 14 1.72 23.47 3.38
N ALA A 15 0.95 22.80 4.24
CA ALA A 15 1.49 21.66 4.95
C ALA A 15 1.76 20.62 3.85
N CYS A 16 2.94 20.74 3.25
CA CYS A 16 3.49 19.73 2.37
C CYS A 16 3.59 18.49 3.26
N ALA A 17 2.61 17.59 3.15
CA ALA A 17 2.75 16.21 3.61
C ALA A 17 3.73 15.51 2.65
N ALA A 18 4.94 16.05 2.51
CA ALA A 18 6.08 15.28 2.13
C ALA A 18 6.44 14.48 3.38
N GLN A 19 5.67 13.43 3.66
CA GLN A 19 6.21 12.32 4.42
C GLN A 19 7.47 11.93 3.67
N SER A 20 8.60 12.30 4.26
CA SER A 20 9.91 11.93 3.78
C SER A 20 9.89 10.40 3.67
N HIS A 21 9.81 9.89 2.43
CA HIS A 21 10.34 8.59 2.07
C HIS A 21 11.86 8.67 2.26
N ALA A 22 12.31 8.85 3.51
CA ALA A 22 13.70 8.87 3.87
C ALA A 22 14.19 7.43 3.71
N ASP A 23 14.91 7.18 2.61
CA ASP A 23 15.59 5.95 2.23
C ASP A 23 14.80 4.66 2.47
N CYS A 24 13.79 4.43 1.61
CA CYS A 24 13.23 3.11 1.46
C CYS A 24 14.33 2.12 1.03
N VAL A 25 14.81 1.30 1.96
CA VAL A 25 15.63 0.15 1.61
C VAL A 25 14.70 -0.92 1.07
N HIS A 26 14.61 -1.00 -0.25
CA HIS A 26 13.78 -1.99 -0.93
C HIS A 26 14.21 -3.41 -0.54
N ALA A 27 13.24 -4.24 -0.19
CA ALA A 27 13.43 -5.63 0.16
C ALA A 27 12.39 -6.50 -0.56
N PRO A 28 12.79 -7.69 -1.06
CA PRO A 28 11.83 -8.63 -1.59
C PRO A 28 11.02 -9.25 -0.45
N PHE A 29 9.73 -9.43 -0.71
CA PHE A 29 8.83 -10.17 0.15
C PHE A 29 8.17 -11.28 -0.66
N HIS A 30 7.97 -12.39 0.04
CA HIS A 30 7.34 -13.58 -0.49
C HIS A 30 6.20 -13.93 0.46
N ALA A 31 5.01 -14.17 -0.07
CA ALA A 31 3.88 -14.65 0.69
C ALA A 31 3.38 -15.96 0.07
N LYS A 32 2.90 -16.86 0.94
CA LYS A 32 2.17 -18.06 0.55
C LYS A 32 0.82 -18.05 1.24
N PHE A 33 -0.24 -18.22 0.46
CA PHE A 33 -1.62 -18.31 0.94
C PHE A 33 -2.05 -19.77 0.89
N GLN A 34 -2.57 -20.26 2.00
CA GLN A 34 -3.10 -21.61 2.16
C GLN A 34 -4.17 -21.57 3.26
N ASP A 35 -5.11 -22.53 3.22
CA ASP A 35 -6.09 -22.67 4.28
C ASP A 35 -5.49 -23.37 5.52
N ALA A 36 -6.35 -23.69 6.49
CA ALA A 36 -5.92 -24.33 7.74
C ALA A 36 -5.34 -25.74 7.52
N ASP A 37 -5.72 -26.41 6.43
CA ASP A 37 -5.26 -27.76 6.06
C ASP A 37 -4.03 -27.73 5.15
N GLY A 38 -3.65 -26.55 4.65
CA GLY A 38 -2.49 -26.34 3.79
C GLY A 38 -2.81 -26.33 2.29
N GLU A 39 -4.10 -26.35 1.94
CA GLU A 39 -4.54 -26.34 0.56
C GLU A 39 -4.47 -24.93 -0.03
N VAL A 40 -4.03 -24.87 -1.29
CA VAL A 40 -3.79 -23.61 -2.03
C VAL A 40 -4.87 -23.31 -3.07
N GLY A 41 -5.79 -24.27 -3.32
CA GLY A 41 -6.79 -24.21 -4.38
C GLY A 41 -7.51 -22.86 -4.52
N PRO A 42 -8.17 -22.32 -3.47
CA PRO A 42 -8.89 -21.05 -3.56
C PRO A 42 -7.97 -19.82 -3.67
N PHE A 43 -6.66 -20.00 -3.45
CA PHE A 43 -5.67 -18.94 -3.46
C PHE A 43 -4.82 -18.94 -4.73
N GLY A 44 -5.03 -19.85 -5.68
CA GLY A 44 -4.39 -19.80 -6.99
C GLY A 44 -5.01 -18.72 -7.89
N ASN A 45 -4.19 -17.93 -8.59
CA ASN A 45 -4.66 -16.81 -9.43
C ASN A 45 -5.53 -15.77 -8.70
N MET A 46 -5.37 -15.66 -7.38
CA MET A 46 -6.10 -14.73 -6.52
C MET A 46 -5.50 -13.33 -6.62
N LYS A 47 -6.34 -12.32 -6.86
CA LYS A 47 -5.91 -10.92 -6.83
C LYS A 47 -5.75 -10.44 -5.39
N PHE A 48 -4.72 -9.64 -5.13
CA PHE A 48 -4.47 -9.06 -3.81
C PHE A 48 -3.82 -7.68 -3.90
N SER A 49 -4.00 -6.91 -2.82
CA SER A 49 -3.36 -5.62 -2.57
C SER A 49 -2.47 -5.69 -1.34
N LEU A 50 -1.32 -5.04 -1.41
CA LEU A 50 -0.47 -4.75 -0.26
C LEU A 50 -0.69 -3.30 0.19
N ILE A 51 -1.06 -3.14 1.45
CA ILE A 51 -1.45 -1.86 2.03
C ILE A 51 -0.46 -1.50 3.13
N ARG A 52 0.22 -0.36 3.01
CA ARG A 52 1.11 0.16 4.05
C ARG A 52 0.29 0.61 5.25
N VAL A 53 0.69 0.20 6.45
CA VAL A 53 -0.08 0.42 7.68
C VAL A 53 0.01 1.87 8.15
N SER A 54 1.12 2.57 7.91
CA SER A 54 1.36 3.92 8.42
C SER A 54 0.46 4.99 7.80
N ASP A 55 0.10 4.84 6.52
CA ASP A 55 -0.66 5.83 5.74
C ASP A 55 -1.90 5.22 5.04
N GLY A 56 -2.06 3.90 5.05
CA GLY A 56 -3.15 3.21 4.37
C GLY A 56 -2.97 3.14 2.84
N ALA A 57 -1.81 3.51 2.30
CA ALA A 57 -1.57 3.51 0.86
C ALA A 57 -1.50 2.08 0.30
N VAL A 58 -2.16 1.84 -0.82
CA VAL A 58 -1.94 0.62 -1.63
C VAL A 58 -0.60 0.81 -2.35
N VAL A 59 0.40 0.03 -1.95
CA VAL A 59 1.77 0.13 -2.50
C VAL A 59 2.05 -0.94 -3.55
N TYR A 60 1.22 -1.98 -3.63
CA TYR A 60 1.33 -3.03 -4.63
C TYR A 60 -0.03 -3.69 -4.88
N GLN A 61 -0.27 -4.09 -6.12
CA GLN A 61 -1.38 -4.96 -6.51
C GLN A 61 -0.82 -6.08 -7.39
N GLY A 62 -1.27 -7.30 -7.13
CA GLY A 62 -0.79 -8.45 -7.88
C GLY A 62 -1.78 -9.61 -7.87
N THR A 63 -1.32 -10.71 -8.44
CA THR A 63 -2.05 -11.97 -8.52
C THR A 63 -1.11 -13.07 -8.05
N THR A 64 -1.59 -13.97 -7.20
CA THR A 64 -0.84 -15.17 -6.80
C THR A 64 -0.67 -16.12 -7.98
N ASP A 65 0.39 -16.93 -7.95
CA ASP A 65 0.58 -18.01 -8.91
C ASP A 65 -0.35 -19.21 -8.62
N GLU A 66 -0.25 -20.28 -9.43
CA GLU A 66 -1.02 -21.52 -9.27
C GLU A 66 -0.77 -22.24 -7.93
N ARG A 67 0.31 -21.89 -7.22
CA ARG A 67 0.70 -22.47 -5.92
C ARG A 67 0.30 -21.56 -4.75
N GLY A 68 -0.48 -20.52 -5.01
CA GLY A 68 -0.87 -19.53 -4.01
C GLY A 68 0.32 -18.69 -3.51
N GLN A 69 1.36 -18.50 -4.32
CA GLN A 69 2.53 -17.71 -3.96
C GLN A 69 2.47 -16.32 -4.59
N ALA A 70 2.98 -15.33 -3.87
CA ALA A 70 3.12 -13.97 -4.36
C ALA A 70 4.51 -13.42 -4.03
N GLU A 71 5.10 -12.70 -4.98
CA GLU A 71 6.35 -11.98 -4.80
C GLU A 71 6.16 -10.49 -5.11
N TRP A 72 6.76 -9.64 -4.28
CA TRP A 72 6.90 -8.22 -4.60
C TRP A 72 8.26 -7.71 -4.11
N ARG A 73 8.86 -6.81 -4.89
CA ARG A 73 10.24 -6.32 -4.65
C ARG A 73 10.30 -4.88 -4.15
N ASP A 74 9.16 -4.18 -4.15
CA ASP A 74 9.09 -2.75 -3.92
C ASP A 74 8.54 -2.37 -2.53
N ALA A 75 8.83 -3.20 -1.53
CA ALA A 75 8.49 -2.90 -0.15
C ALA A 75 9.72 -2.39 0.61
N CYS A 76 9.49 -1.44 1.52
CA CYS A 76 10.50 -0.82 2.35
C CYS A 76 10.72 -1.63 3.63
N ARG A 77 11.98 -1.94 3.91
CA ARG A 77 12.37 -2.56 5.18
C ARG A 77 11.95 -1.69 6.37
N GLY A 78 11.35 -2.30 7.39
CA GLY A 78 10.92 -1.63 8.61
C GLY A 78 9.51 -1.04 8.55
N GLU A 79 8.90 -0.96 7.37
CA GLU A 79 7.48 -0.66 7.24
C GLU A 79 6.63 -1.89 7.57
N GLN A 80 5.41 -1.64 8.04
CA GLN A 80 4.41 -2.67 8.25
C GLN A 80 3.40 -2.64 7.11
N TYR A 81 3.00 -3.83 6.65
CA TYR A 81 2.05 -4.01 5.58
C TYR A 81 0.91 -4.93 6.00
N ARG A 82 -0.26 -4.70 5.43
CA ARG A 82 -1.41 -5.60 5.46
C ARG A 82 -1.66 -6.11 4.05
N ILE A 83 -1.99 -7.38 3.94
CA ILE A 83 -2.43 -7.98 2.68
C ILE A 83 -3.95 -8.05 2.69
N ARG A 84 -4.58 -7.67 1.57
CA ARG A 84 -6.01 -7.79 1.35
C ARG A 84 -6.26 -8.57 0.07
N GLN A 85 -7.09 -9.60 0.11
CA GLN A 85 -7.62 -10.23 -1.09
C GLN A 85 -8.58 -9.27 -1.81
N ASP A 86 -8.42 -9.11 -3.11
CA ASP A 86 -9.28 -8.26 -3.93
C ASP A 86 -10.18 -9.14 -4.81
N GLY A 87 -11.47 -8.82 -4.86
CA GLY A 87 -12.47 -9.65 -5.54
C GLY A 87 -12.74 -10.94 -4.77
N LEU A 88 -13.97 -11.10 -4.29
CA LEU A 88 -14.39 -12.36 -3.68
C LEU A 88 -14.62 -13.41 -4.77
N MET A 89 -14.32 -14.68 -4.48
CA MET A 89 -14.86 -15.79 -5.26
C MET A 89 -16.36 -15.91 -4.94
N GLY A 90 -17.21 -15.21 -5.69
CA GLY A 90 -18.66 -15.30 -5.53
C GLY A 90 -19.44 -14.04 -5.92
N GLU A 91 -19.24 -13.54 -7.13
CA GLU A 91 -20.25 -12.73 -7.83
C GLU A 91 -20.89 -13.56 -8.95
#